data_AF-A0A1B0B055-F1
#
_entry.id   AF-A0A1B0B055-F1
#
_cell.length_a   1.000
_cell.length_b   1.000
_cell.length_c   1.000
_cell.angle_alpha   90.00
_cell.angle_beta   90.00
_cell.angle_gamma   90.00
#
_symmetry.space_group_name_H-M   'P 1'
#
loop_
_entity.id
_entity.type
_entity.pdbx_description
1 polymer ?
#
loop_
_entity_poly.entity_id
_entity_poly.type
_entity_poly.pdbx_seq_one_letter_code
_entity_poly.pdbx_strand_id
1 'polypeptide(L)'
;MNIMKNIKDFTVNNDDLKKMSITDFYKDQEIFITGGSGFIGKALIEKLLRSFPNFKKMYILLRSKKDKTADERLQELLDNSIFQRARDEQPESFKKIHAIAGDCRELGLSISSEHLVNDYKNKLPVLVYRVAMVVSSVDEPVPGWLDNLNGPFGLFLSASLGLTRTALISPHSKMNYIPCDATVHGLIISAYAVVSDASFANNSKDSVVVLNSCYSNENLIPLWKILRDGKKLAEENPSENMVWLPDGRVTGSFPEYFIRFLFGQLALAILLDVIVRLKTGKPL
;
A
#
# COMPACT_ATOMS: atom_id res chain seq x y z
N MET A 1 15.06 4.49 12.27
CA MET A 1 14.61 4.34 10.87
C MET A 1 15.67 3.74 9.91
N ASN A 2 16.91 3.46 10.36
CA ASN A 2 17.94 2.84 9.49
C ASN A 2 17.85 1.30 9.35
N ILE A 3 17.14 0.61 10.25
CA ILE A 3 17.08 -0.88 10.27
C ILE A 3 16.31 -1.45 9.07
N MET A 4 15.38 -0.69 8.48
CA MET A 4 14.57 -1.16 7.33
C MET A 4 15.24 -0.95 5.96
N LYS A 5 16.32 -0.17 5.86
CA LYS A 5 16.92 0.15 4.55
C LYS A 5 17.63 -1.05 3.90
N ASN A 6 18.19 -1.95 4.71
CA ASN A 6 18.99 -3.08 4.21
C ASN A 6 18.42 -4.44 4.64
N ILE A 7 17.18 -4.72 4.22
CA ILE A 7 16.55 -6.03 4.51
C ILE A 7 17.40 -7.23 4.06
N LYS A 8 18.33 -7.05 3.11
CA LYS A 8 19.20 -8.11 2.57
C LYS A 8 20.05 -8.81 3.64
N ASP A 9 20.36 -8.09 4.73
CA ASP A 9 21.20 -8.58 5.83
C ASP A 9 20.38 -9.23 6.96
N PHE A 10 19.05 -9.33 6.81
CA PHE A 10 18.19 -9.94 7.82
C PHE A 10 18.43 -11.46 7.90
N THR A 11 18.72 -11.94 9.10
CA THR A 11 18.94 -13.36 9.42
C THR A 11 18.18 -13.72 10.70
N VAL A 12 17.49 -14.86 10.72
CA VAL A 12 16.97 -15.46 11.97
C VAL A 12 18.06 -16.36 12.57
N ASN A 13 18.33 -16.20 13.87
CA ASN A 13 19.20 -17.09 14.63
C ASN A 13 18.34 -18.23 15.20
N ASN A 14 18.53 -19.45 14.70
CA ASN A 14 18.03 -20.67 15.33
C ASN A 14 19.23 -21.61 15.44
N ASP A 15 19.57 -22.03 16.66
CA ASP A 15 20.81 -22.78 16.93
C ASP A 15 20.85 -24.15 16.22
N ASP A 16 19.71 -24.63 15.70
CA ASP A 16 19.57 -25.91 14.98
C ASP A 16 19.41 -25.76 13.45
N LEU A 17 19.32 -24.54 12.91
CA LEU A 17 19.21 -24.28 11.47
C LEU A 17 20.42 -23.48 10.99
N LYS A 18 21.11 -23.98 9.97
CA LYS A 18 22.16 -23.24 9.24
C LYS A 18 21.70 -21.80 9.03
N LYS A 19 22.48 -20.81 9.49
CA LYS A 19 22.25 -19.37 9.26
C LYS A 19 21.92 -19.13 7.79
N MET A 20 20.63 -19.05 7.47
CA MET A 20 20.13 -18.87 6.12
C MET A 20 19.73 -17.41 6.02
N SER A 21 20.41 -16.62 5.18
CA SER A 21 20.02 -15.23 5.00
C SER A 21 18.69 -15.14 4.25
N ILE A 22 17.96 -14.03 4.41
CA ILE A 22 16.76 -13.79 3.60
C ILE A 22 17.08 -13.73 2.09
N THR A 23 18.31 -13.35 1.74
CA THR A 23 18.76 -13.36 0.35
C THR A 23 18.90 -14.79 -0.18
N ASP A 24 19.44 -15.71 0.63
CA ASP A 24 19.51 -17.13 0.30
C ASP A 24 18.11 -17.76 0.25
N PHE A 25 17.17 -17.28 1.07
CA PHE A 25 15.78 -17.74 1.05
C PHE A 25 15.11 -17.51 -0.29
N TYR A 26 15.23 -16.32 -0.87
CA TYR A 26 14.61 -16.00 -2.16
C TYR A 26 15.40 -16.51 -3.37
N LYS A 27 16.63 -16.99 -3.17
CA LYS A 27 17.45 -17.56 -4.24
C LYS A 27 16.82 -18.83 -4.79
N ASP A 28 16.75 -18.93 -6.11
CA ASP A 28 16.20 -20.08 -6.85
C ASP A 28 14.73 -20.44 -6.52
N GLN A 29 14.01 -19.57 -5.80
CA GLN A 29 12.59 -19.75 -5.48
C GLN A 29 11.69 -19.41 -6.65
N GLU A 30 10.53 -20.07 -6.70
CA GLU A 30 9.40 -19.64 -7.51
C GLU A 30 8.43 -18.83 -6.64
N ILE A 31 8.16 -17.60 -7.05
CA ILE A 31 7.34 -16.65 -6.28
C ILE A 31 6.00 -16.50 -6.98
N PHE A 32 4.89 -16.74 -6.27
CA PHE A 32 3.55 -16.50 -6.78
C PHE A 32 2.90 -15.34 -6.03
N ILE A 33 2.42 -14.34 -6.76
CA ILE A 33 1.83 -13.12 -6.19
C ILE A 33 0.41 -12.95 -6.73
N THR A 34 -0.56 -12.87 -5.83
CA THR A 34 -1.90 -12.37 -6.13
C THR A 34 -2.01 -10.88 -5.78
N GLY A 35 -2.93 -10.16 -6.41
CA GLY A 35 -3.07 -8.72 -6.16
C GLY A 35 -1.88 -7.86 -6.61
N GLY A 36 -0.99 -8.40 -7.45
CA GLY A 36 0.25 -7.73 -7.89
C GLY A 36 0.04 -6.40 -8.62
N SER A 37 -1.14 -6.19 -9.24
CA SER A 37 -1.48 -4.92 -9.90
C SER A 37 -1.97 -3.81 -8.95
N GLY A 38 -2.17 -4.11 -7.67
CA GLY A 38 -2.55 -3.13 -6.65
C GLY A 38 -1.36 -2.35 -6.08
N PHE A 39 -1.64 -1.35 -5.25
CA PHE A 39 -0.63 -0.45 -4.66
C PHE A 39 0.52 -1.20 -3.97
N ILE A 40 0.20 -2.00 -2.94
CA ILE A 40 1.21 -2.81 -2.22
C ILE A 40 1.84 -3.86 -3.13
N GLY A 41 1.05 -4.48 -4.01
CA GLY A 41 1.54 -5.51 -4.93
C GLY A 41 2.65 -4.98 -5.84
N LYS A 42 2.48 -3.78 -6.42
CA LYS A 42 3.50 -3.12 -7.23
C LYS A 42 4.79 -2.85 -6.45
N ALA A 43 4.67 -2.26 -5.26
CA ALA A 43 5.85 -1.99 -4.42
C ALA A 43 6.55 -3.27 -3.97
N LEU A 44 5.80 -4.34 -3.67
CA LEU A 44 6.36 -5.66 -3.36
C LEU A 44 7.13 -6.23 -4.54
N ILE A 45 6.54 -6.21 -5.75
CA ILE A 45 7.20 -6.69 -6.97
C ILE A 45 8.46 -5.86 -7.24
N GLU A 46 8.39 -4.53 -7.18
CA GLU A 46 9.56 -3.65 -7.39
C GLU A 46 10.70 -4.03 -6.44
N LYS A 47 10.39 -4.16 -5.14
CA LYS A 47 11.37 -4.47 -4.11
C LYS A 47 11.98 -5.85 -4.32
N LEU A 48 11.17 -6.85 -4.68
CA LEU A 48 11.63 -8.21 -4.97
C LEU A 48 12.57 -8.26 -6.18
N LEU A 49 12.19 -7.61 -7.29
CA LEU A 49 12.99 -7.55 -8.51
C LEU A 49 14.34 -6.88 -8.26
N ARG A 50 14.34 -5.74 -7.55
CA ARG A 50 15.55 -4.97 -7.26
C ARG A 50 16.44 -5.61 -6.20
N SER A 51 15.86 -6.19 -5.15
CA SER A 51 16.61 -6.65 -3.98
C SER A 51 16.98 -8.13 -4.03
N PHE A 52 16.19 -8.96 -4.71
CA PHE A 52 16.36 -10.42 -4.73
C PHE A 52 16.39 -10.97 -6.16
N PRO A 53 17.25 -10.49 -7.06
CA PRO A 53 17.20 -10.80 -8.50
C PRO A 53 17.43 -12.28 -8.86
N ASN A 54 17.92 -13.08 -7.92
CA ASN A 54 18.28 -14.48 -8.09
C ASN A 54 17.12 -15.47 -7.85
N PHE A 55 15.87 -15.01 -7.79
CA PHE A 55 14.72 -15.93 -7.85
C PHE A 55 14.69 -16.64 -9.21
N LYS A 56 14.04 -17.81 -9.25
CA LYS A 56 13.94 -18.65 -10.45
C LYS A 56 12.87 -18.13 -11.41
N LYS A 57 11.63 -17.99 -10.92
CA LYS A 57 10.48 -17.44 -11.66
C LYS A 57 9.55 -16.67 -10.74
N MET A 58 8.89 -15.65 -11.28
CA MET A 58 7.83 -14.93 -10.61
C MET A 58 6.56 -15.03 -11.43
N TYR A 59 5.48 -15.45 -10.78
CA TYR A 59 4.17 -15.61 -11.37
C TYR A 59 3.21 -14.60 -10.75
N ILE A 60 2.56 -13.80 -11.59
CA ILE A 60 1.61 -12.78 -11.13
C ILE A 60 0.21 -13.17 -11.63
N LEU A 61 -0.70 -13.41 -10.69
CA LEU A 61 -2.10 -13.65 -11.01
C LEU A 61 -2.77 -12.34 -11.44
N LEU A 62 -3.24 -12.30 -12.68
CA LEU A 62 -3.92 -11.15 -13.27
C LEU A 62 -5.31 -11.57 -13.74
N ARG A 63 -6.32 -10.86 -13.24
CA ARG A 63 -7.71 -11.02 -13.69
C ARG A 63 -7.82 -10.78 -15.19
N SER A 64 -8.61 -11.56 -15.91
CA SER A 64 -8.91 -11.25 -17.31
C SER A 64 -9.71 -9.95 -17.42
N LYS A 65 -9.45 -9.13 -18.44
CA LYS A 65 -10.33 -8.03 -18.86
C LYS A 65 -10.88 -8.38 -20.25
N LYS A 66 -12.11 -7.92 -20.58
CA LYS A 66 -12.75 -8.24 -21.87
C LYS A 66 -11.87 -7.95 -23.09
N ASP A 67 -11.01 -6.94 -22.98
CA ASP A 67 -10.23 -6.43 -24.12
C ASP A 67 -8.71 -6.61 -23.96
N LYS A 68 -8.24 -7.33 -22.94
CA LYS A 68 -6.80 -7.52 -22.68
C LYS A 68 -6.46 -8.88 -22.12
N THR A 69 -5.44 -9.50 -22.69
CA THR A 69 -4.81 -10.73 -22.22
C THR A 69 -4.02 -10.50 -20.92
N ALA A 70 -3.70 -11.59 -20.19
CA ALA A 70 -2.91 -11.49 -18.97
C ALA A 70 -1.48 -10.98 -19.23
N ASP A 71 -0.88 -11.34 -20.37
CA ASP A 71 0.45 -10.87 -20.76
C ASP A 71 0.47 -9.39 -21.12
N GLU A 72 -0.52 -8.88 -21.87
CA GLU A 72 -0.66 -7.44 -22.12
C GLU A 72 -0.83 -6.65 -20.82
N ARG A 73 -1.63 -7.18 -19.89
CA ARG A 73 -1.79 -6.57 -18.57
C ARG A 73 -0.51 -6.62 -17.73
N LEU A 74 0.31 -7.65 -17.91
CA LEU A 74 1.61 -7.73 -17.26
C LEU A 74 2.57 -6.68 -17.84
N GLN A 75 2.61 -6.51 -19.17
CA GLN A 75 3.41 -5.46 -19.78
C GLN A 75 2.99 -4.08 -19.27
N GLU A 76 1.69 -3.77 -19.25
CA GLU A 76 1.18 -2.51 -18.69
C GLU A 76 1.55 -2.29 -17.22
N LEU A 77 1.57 -3.36 -16.43
CA LEU A 77 2.02 -3.30 -15.05
C LEU A 77 3.51 -2.94 -14.99
N LEU A 78 4.34 -3.67 -15.74
CA LEU A 78 5.78 -3.50 -15.73
C LEU A 78 6.21 -2.17 -16.36
N ASP A 79 5.50 -1.64 -17.35
CA ASP A 79 5.78 -0.34 -17.98
C ASP A 79 5.61 0.85 -17.03
N ASN A 80 4.99 0.66 -15.86
CA ASN A 80 4.87 1.71 -14.86
C ASN A 80 6.25 2.25 -14.46
N SER A 81 6.35 3.57 -14.31
CA SER A 81 7.59 4.26 -13.95
C SER A 81 8.14 3.82 -12.59
N ILE A 82 7.30 3.24 -11.73
CA ILE A 82 7.74 2.73 -10.43
C ILE A 82 8.79 1.63 -10.53
N PHE A 83 8.75 0.86 -11.62
CA PHE A 83 9.70 -0.21 -11.88
C PHE A 83 10.98 0.29 -12.57
N GLN A 84 11.11 1.59 -12.87
CA GLN A 84 12.25 2.13 -13.61
C GLN A 84 13.56 1.84 -12.91
N ARG A 85 13.65 2.14 -11.61
CA ARG A 85 14.84 1.86 -10.81
C ARG A 85 15.20 0.38 -10.82
N ALA A 86 14.21 -0.50 -10.66
CA ALA A 86 14.42 -1.95 -10.71
C ALA A 86 14.90 -2.41 -12.09
N ARG A 87 14.40 -1.82 -13.19
CA ARG A 87 14.89 -2.11 -14.56
C ARG A 87 16.34 -1.68 -14.75
N ASP A 88 16.70 -0.50 -14.25
CA ASP A 88 18.04 0.04 -14.39
C ASP A 88 19.06 -0.78 -13.57
N GLU A 89 18.68 -1.20 -12.35
CA GLU A 89 19.55 -1.96 -11.47
C GLU A 89 19.60 -3.46 -11.79
N GLN A 90 18.48 -4.09 -12.19
CA GLN A 90 18.33 -5.55 -12.32
C GLN A 90 17.48 -5.96 -13.55
N PRO A 91 17.88 -5.61 -14.79
CA PRO A 91 17.07 -5.83 -16.00
C PRO A 91 16.76 -7.32 -16.25
N GLU A 92 17.69 -8.23 -15.93
CA GLU A 92 17.52 -9.68 -16.16
C GLU A 92 16.42 -10.30 -15.30
N SER A 93 16.08 -9.71 -14.15
CA SER A 93 15.02 -10.20 -13.27
C SER A 93 13.63 -10.10 -13.93
N PHE A 94 13.43 -9.13 -14.83
CA PHE A 94 12.16 -8.92 -15.52
C PHE A 94 11.85 -10.02 -16.53
N LYS A 95 12.87 -10.70 -17.07
CA LYS A 95 12.70 -11.83 -18.01
C LYS A 95 12.12 -13.08 -17.35
N LYS A 96 12.10 -13.12 -16.01
CA LYS A 96 11.56 -14.21 -15.19
C LYS A 96 10.09 -13.96 -14.76
N ILE A 97 9.55 -12.87 -15.31
CA ILE A 97 8.18 -12.32 -15.39
C ILE A 97 7.11 -13.19 -16.06
N HIS A 98 6.21 -13.87 -15.36
CA HIS A 98 5.12 -14.60 -16.01
C HIS A 98 3.74 -14.21 -15.49
N ALA A 99 2.82 -13.94 -16.42
CA ALA A 99 1.43 -13.69 -16.10
C ALA A 99 0.69 -15.04 -15.97
N ILE A 100 -0.19 -15.14 -14.98
CA ILE A 100 -1.18 -16.21 -14.89
C ILE A 100 -2.54 -15.56 -15.02
N ALA A 101 -3.29 -15.92 -16.06
CA ALA A 101 -4.68 -15.49 -16.21
C ALA A 101 -5.53 -16.18 -15.14
N GLY A 102 -6.27 -15.40 -14.36
CA GLY A 102 -7.24 -15.98 -13.42
C GLY A 102 -7.85 -14.95 -12.48
N ASP A 103 -9.05 -15.26 -12.00
CA ASP A 103 -9.73 -14.50 -10.97
C ASP A 103 -9.65 -15.29 -9.66
N CYS A 104 -9.20 -14.64 -8.58
CA CYS A 104 -9.24 -15.25 -7.26
C CYS A 104 -10.66 -15.74 -6.91
N ARG A 105 -11.70 -15.09 -7.41
CA ARG A 105 -13.11 -15.47 -7.17
C ARG A 105 -13.48 -16.81 -7.77
N GLU A 106 -12.97 -17.07 -8.95
CA GLU A 106 -13.26 -18.29 -9.71
C GLU A 106 -12.36 -19.45 -9.25
N LEU A 107 -11.13 -19.14 -8.82
CA LEU A 107 -10.16 -20.12 -8.30
C LEU A 107 -10.44 -20.57 -6.86
N GLY A 108 -11.55 -20.14 -6.25
CA GLY A 108 -11.82 -20.36 -4.82
C GLY A 108 -10.87 -19.61 -3.86
N LEU A 109 -9.97 -18.77 -4.40
CA LEU A 109 -9.05 -17.92 -3.63
C LEU A 109 -9.72 -16.65 -3.05
N SER A 110 -10.98 -16.34 -3.41
CA SER A 110 -11.68 -15.11 -2.98
C SER A 110 -12.80 -15.32 -1.97
N ILE A 111 -13.27 -16.55 -1.75
CA ILE A 111 -14.52 -16.74 -0.98
C ILE A 111 -14.24 -16.77 0.53
N SER A 112 -12.97 -16.88 0.94
CA SER A 112 -12.43 -16.32 2.19
C SER A 112 -10.96 -16.72 2.21
N SER A 113 -10.06 -15.75 2.15
CA SER A 113 -8.64 -16.03 2.40
C SER A 113 -8.47 -16.74 3.74
N GLU A 114 -9.36 -16.51 4.71
CA GLU A 114 -9.39 -17.24 5.98
C GLU A 114 -9.72 -18.74 5.84
N HIS A 115 -10.66 -19.13 4.97
CA HIS A 115 -10.94 -20.54 4.69
C HIS A 115 -9.75 -21.24 4.04
N LEU A 116 -9.11 -20.61 3.05
CA LEU A 116 -7.93 -21.18 2.41
C LEU A 116 -6.75 -21.28 3.38
N VAL A 117 -6.53 -20.24 4.19
CA VAL A 117 -5.55 -20.27 5.28
C VAL A 117 -5.86 -21.43 6.24
N ASN A 118 -7.13 -21.64 6.62
CA ASN A 118 -7.52 -22.73 7.52
C ASN A 118 -7.33 -24.12 6.91
N ASP A 119 -7.62 -24.31 5.62
CA ASP A 119 -7.51 -25.60 4.93
C ASP A 119 -6.05 -26.02 4.66
N TYR A 120 -5.16 -25.03 4.54
CA TYR A 120 -3.75 -25.23 4.21
C TYR A 120 -2.78 -24.97 5.38
N LYS A 121 -3.24 -24.48 6.54
CA LYS A 121 -2.37 -24.21 7.70
C LYS A 121 -1.52 -25.40 8.16
N ASN A 122 -2.02 -26.62 7.96
CA ASN A 122 -1.33 -27.86 8.33
C ASN A 122 -0.56 -28.50 7.16
N LYS A 123 -0.64 -27.90 5.96
CA LYS A 123 -0.07 -28.43 4.71
C LYS A 123 1.06 -27.55 4.17
N LEU A 124 1.01 -26.26 4.46
CA LEU A 124 1.96 -25.25 4.02
C LEU A 124 2.37 -24.37 5.22
N PRO A 125 3.57 -23.77 5.20
CA PRO A 125 3.92 -22.70 6.12
C PRO A 125 3.05 -21.48 5.79
N VAL A 126 2.04 -21.21 6.61
CA VAL A 126 1.07 -20.14 6.38
C VAL A 126 1.11 -19.15 7.53
N LEU A 127 1.06 -17.86 7.18
CA LEU A 127 0.98 -16.74 8.11
C LEU A 127 0.03 -15.68 7.55
N VAL A 128 -0.71 -15.03 8.44
CA VAL A 128 -1.56 -13.88 8.09
C VAL A 128 -0.84 -12.59 8.47
N TYR A 129 -0.48 -11.80 7.47
CA TYR A 129 0.10 -10.47 7.68
C TYR A 129 -0.97 -9.40 7.51
N ARG A 130 -1.44 -8.84 8.63
CA ARG A 130 -2.46 -7.80 8.69
C ARG A 130 -1.83 -6.43 8.70
N VAL A 131 -2.24 -5.57 7.78
CA VAL A 131 -1.71 -4.21 7.66
C VAL A 131 -2.68 -3.19 8.24
N ALA A 132 -2.13 -2.11 8.80
CA ALA A 132 -2.90 -0.91 9.11
C ALA A 132 -3.24 -0.12 7.83
N MET A 133 -3.67 1.14 7.98
CA MET A 133 -3.96 2.02 6.85
C MET A 133 -2.66 2.37 6.13
N VAL A 134 -2.40 1.75 5.00
CA VAL A 134 -1.15 1.95 4.25
C VAL A 134 -1.09 3.36 3.69
N VAL A 135 0.00 4.09 3.94
CA VAL A 135 0.33 5.41 3.38
C VAL A 135 1.48 5.38 2.39
N SER A 136 1.76 6.54 1.78
CA SER A 136 2.88 6.74 0.88
C SER A 136 4.19 6.21 1.46
N SER A 137 5.10 5.81 0.58
CA SER A 137 6.45 5.41 0.96
C SER A 137 7.17 6.53 1.70
N VAL A 138 8.04 6.15 2.62
CA VAL A 138 8.97 7.06 3.27
C VAL A 138 10.24 7.20 2.45
N ASP A 139 10.79 6.08 1.99
CA ASP A 139 12.07 5.99 1.30
C ASP A 139 11.96 5.32 -0.07
N GLU A 140 11.31 4.16 -0.16
CA GLU A 140 11.35 3.31 -1.36
C GLU A 140 9.95 2.94 -1.85
N PRO A 141 9.75 2.67 -3.15
CA PRO A 141 10.71 2.77 -4.27
C PRO A 141 11.19 4.21 -4.58
N VAL A 142 10.34 5.21 -4.29
CA VAL A 142 10.65 6.64 -4.32
C VAL A 142 9.95 7.29 -3.12
N PRO A 143 10.54 8.27 -2.42
CA PRO A 143 9.87 8.95 -1.31
C PRO A 143 8.53 9.58 -1.72
N GLY A 144 7.50 9.41 -0.90
CA GLY A 144 6.16 9.97 -1.15
C GLY A 144 5.35 9.28 -2.25
N TRP A 145 5.83 8.15 -2.79
CA TRP A 145 5.12 7.44 -3.84
C TRP A 145 3.77 6.88 -3.36
N LEU A 146 2.76 7.07 -4.22
CA LEU A 146 1.39 6.63 -4.01
C LEU A 146 0.81 6.19 -5.37
N ASP A 147 0.28 4.97 -5.46
CA ASP A 147 -0.18 4.41 -6.74
C ASP A 147 -1.59 4.87 -7.15
N ASN A 148 -2.42 5.25 -6.19
CA ASN A 148 -3.78 5.71 -6.45
C ASN A 148 -4.30 6.58 -5.31
N LEU A 149 -5.38 7.31 -5.60
CA LEU A 149 -6.06 8.20 -4.66
C LEU A 149 -7.19 7.49 -3.90
N ASN A 150 -7.13 6.16 -3.76
CA ASN A 150 -8.22 5.43 -3.12
C ASN A 150 -8.24 5.66 -1.61
N GLY A 151 -9.44 5.67 -1.04
CA GLY A 151 -9.67 5.77 0.39
C GLY A 151 -9.23 7.12 0.98
N PRO A 152 -8.48 7.13 2.10
CA PRO A 152 -8.15 8.36 2.83
C PRO A 152 -7.25 9.32 2.04
N PHE A 153 -6.47 8.85 1.06
CA PHE A 153 -5.58 9.72 0.27
C PHE A 153 -6.34 10.68 -0.61
N GLY A 154 -7.45 10.25 -1.21
CA GLY A 154 -8.31 11.16 -1.97
C GLY A 154 -8.76 12.33 -1.11
N LEU A 155 -9.14 12.07 0.15
CA LEU A 155 -9.53 13.10 1.11
C LEU A 155 -8.36 13.99 1.54
N PHE A 156 -7.17 13.43 1.77
CA PHE A 156 -6.00 14.23 2.14
C PHE A 156 -5.49 15.08 0.98
N LEU A 157 -5.50 14.56 -0.24
CA LEU A 157 -5.16 15.33 -1.43
C LEU A 157 -6.19 16.44 -1.68
N SER A 158 -7.49 16.15 -1.58
CA SER A 158 -8.51 17.19 -1.75
C SER A 158 -8.42 18.25 -0.65
N ALA A 159 -8.06 17.87 0.58
CA ALA A 159 -7.78 18.82 1.64
C ALA A 159 -6.52 19.66 1.36
N SER A 160 -5.44 19.05 0.88
CA SER A 160 -4.18 19.76 0.58
C SER A 160 -4.29 20.70 -0.62
N LEU A 161 -5.14 20.40 -1.60
CA LEU A 161 -5.48 21.30 -2.71
C LEU A 161 -6.50 22.38 -2.31
N GLY A 162 -6.98 22.36 -1.06
CA GLY A 162 -7.94 23.31 -0.52
C GLY A 162 -9.39 23.09 -0.95
N LEU A 163 -9.69 21.99 -1.65
CA LEU A 163 -11.04 21.63 -2.11
C LEU A 163 -11.92 21.14 -0.96
N THR A 164 -11.37 20.35 -0.04
CA THR A 164 -12.09 19.90 1.15
C THR A 164 -11.97 20.94 2.27
N ARG A 165 -13.12 21.48 2.67
CA ARG A 165 -13.18 22.55 3.69
C ARG A 165 -13.65 22.05 5.04
N THR A 166 -14.38 20.94 5.06
CA THR A 166 -14.83 20.31 6.30
C THR A 166 -14.92 18.79 6.18
N ALA A 167 -14.72 18.09 7.28
CA ALA A 167 -14.97 16.65 7.38
C ALA A 167 -15.55 16.29 8.75
N LEU A 168 -16.47 15.33 8.76
CA LEU A 168 -17.09 14.80 9.98
C LEU A 168 -16.18 13.72 10.58
N ILE A 169 -15.25 14.16 11.41
CA ILE A 169 -14.30 13.29 12.12
C ILE A 169 -13.82 13.99 13.39
N SER A 170 -13.68 13.22 14.48
CA SER A 170 -13.12 13.79 15.72
C SER A 170 -11.65 14.17 15.51
N PRO A 171 -11.23 15.40 15.86
CA PRO A 171 -9.84 15.82 15.76
C PRO A 171 -8.90 14.96 16.64
N HIS A 172 -9.44 14.35 17.69
CA HIS A 172 -8.69 13.50 18.62
C HIS A 172 -8.66 12.02 18.21
N SER A 173 -9.31 11.66 17.10
CA SER A 173 -9.21 10.31 16.55
C SER A 173 -7.76 9.98 16.23
N LYS A 174 -7.29 8.88 16.80
CA LYS A 174 -5.96 8.31 16.55
C LYS A 174 -6.08 7.33 15.39
N MET A 175 -5.38 7.60 14.30
CA MET A 175 -5.41 6.77 13.11
C MET A 175 -4.09 6.02 12.96
N ASN A 176 -4.17 4.73 12.62
CA ASN A 176 -3.02 3.85 12.49
C ASN A 176 -2.60 3.79 11.03
N TYR A 177 -1.64 4.64 10.66
CA TYR A 177 -1.06 4.69 9.33
C TYR A 177 0.24 3.89 9.30
N ILE A 178 0.55 3.21 8.21
CA ILE A 178 1.84 2.54 8.03
C ILE A 178 2.39 2.81 6.63
N PRO A 179 3.66 3.23 6.48
CA PRO A 179 4.27 3.41 5.16
C PRO A 179 4.24 2.14 4.30
N CYS A 180 4.07 2.30 2.99
CA CYS A 180 4.00 1.17 2.07
C CYS A 180 5.32 0.38 1.96
N ASP A 181 6.47 1.04 2.04
CA ASP A 181 7.79 0.39 2.09
C ASP A 181 7.98 -0.44 3.36
N ALA A 182 7.65 0.12 4.53
CA ALA A 182 7.68 -0.63 5.79
C ALA A 182 6.76 -1.86 5.72
N THR A 183 5.59 -1.71 5.11
CA THR A 183 4.65 -2.80 4.86
C THR A 183 5.25 -3.89 3.98
N VAL A 184 5.87 -3.51 2.86
CA VAL A 184 6.52 -4.43 1.91
C VAL A 184 7.70 -5.15 2.54
N HIS A 185 8.55 -4.45 3.30
CA HIS A 185 9.68 -5.06 4.00
C HIS A 185 9.19 -6.11 5.00
N GLY A 186 8.18 -5.79 5.80
CA GLY A 186 7.61 -6.73 6.74
C GLY A 186 6.93 -7.93 6.06
N LEU A 187 6.30 -7.77 4.90
CA LEU A 187 5.77 -8.89 4.09
C LEU A 187 6.88 -9.85 3.67
N ILE A 188 7.98 -9.32 3.12
CA ILE A 188 9.14 -10.10 2.66
C ILE A 188 9.78 -10.83 3.85
N ILE A 189 10.02 -10.14 4.97
CA ILE A 189 10.57 -10.73 6.19
C ILE A 189 9.63 -11.79 6.75
N SER A 190 8.32 -11.57 6.75
CA SER A 190 7.34 -12.53 7.28
C SER A 190 7.29 -13.82 6.47
N ALA A 191 7.40 -13.72 5.14
CA ALA A 191 7.46 -14.89 4.26
C ALA A 191 8.72 -15.72 4.48
N TYR A 192 9.84 -15.09 4.83
CA TYR A 192 11.05 -15.80 5.26
C TYR A 192 10.88 -16.41 6.66
N ALA A 193 10.38 -15.64 7.63
CA ALA A 193 10.23 -16.08 9.02
C ALA A 193 9.29 -17.28 9.18
N VAL A 194 8.18 -17.34 8.42
CA VAL A 194 7.23 -18.47 8.50
C VAL A 194 7.85 -19.82 8.11
N VAL A 195 8.94 -19.81 7.33
CA VAL A 195 9.67 -21.02 6.92
C VAL A 195 10.88 -21.26 7.82
N SER A 196 11.61 -20.22 8.19
CA SER A 196 12.91 -20.32 8.85
C SER A 196 12.86 -20.34 10.37
N ASP A 197 11.74 -19.97 10.98
CA ASP A 197 11.59 -19.92 12.42
C ASP A 197 10.50 -20.88 12.90
N ALA A 198 10.92 -21.88 13.68
CA ALA A 198 10.03 -22.89 14.25
C ALA A 198 8.92 -22.29 15.13
N SER A 199 9.11 -21.10 15.71
CA SER A 199 8.07 -20.40 16.47
C SER A 199 6.92 -19.90 15.59
N PHE A 200 7.19 -19.65 14.31
CA PHE A 200 6.19 -19.30 13.30
C PHE A 200 5.70 -20.53 12.52
N ALA A 201 6.56 -21.54 12.35
CA ALA A 201 6.25 -22.76 11.61
C ALA A 201 5.45 -23.79 12.43
N ASN A 202 5.61 -23.82 13.76
CA ASN A 202 4.79 -24.65 14.65
C ASN A 202 3.41 -24.01 14.83
N ASN A 203 2.60 -24.10 13.79
CA ASN A 203 1.16 -23.98 13.90
C ASN A 203 0.71 -24.98 14.98
N SER A 204 0.14 -24.48 16.08
CA SER A 204 -0.74 -25.33 16.88
C SER A 204 -1.80 -25.88 15.92
N LYS A 205 -2.30 -27.11 16.16
CA LYS A 205 -3.35 -27.71 15.29
C LYS A 205 -4.55 -26.78 15.07
N ASP A 206 -4.73 -25.79 15.94
CA ASP A 206 -5.91 -24.94 16.02
C ASP A 206 -5.73 -23.50 15.50
N SER A 207 -4.51 -22.93 15.39
CA SER A 207 -4.36 -21.51 15.02
C SER A 207 -3.19 -21.16 14.09
N VAL A 208 -3.42 -20.19 13.19
CA VAL A 208 -2.40 -19.59 12.30
C VAL A 208 -1.83 -18.34 12.95
N VAL A 209 -0.51 -18.11 12.79
CA VAL A 209 0.13 -16.89 13.30
C VAL A 209 -0.38 -15.67 12.52
N VAL A 210 -0.83 -14.66 13.27
CA VAL A 210 -1.29 -13.37 12.74
C VAL A 210 -0.31 -12.28 13.16
N LEU A 211 0.38 -11.68 12.20
CA LEU A 211 1.23 -10.52 12.42
C LEU A 211 0.47 -9.24 12.09
N ASN A 212 0.33 -8.36 13.08
CA ASN A 212 -0.25 -7.04 12.89
C ASN A 212 0.87 -6.03 12.59
N SER A 213 0.97 -5.62 11.33
CA SER A 213 1.85 -4.57 10.86
C SER A 213 1.18 -3.22 11.04
N CYS A 214 1.39 -2.65 12.23
CA CYS A 214 0.77 -1.42 12.67
C CYS A 214 1.62 -0.76 13.75
N TYR A 215 1.39 0.54 14.01
CA TYR A 215 1.99 1.19 15.16
C TYR A 215 1.27 0.76 16.45
N SER A 216 2.03 0.67 17.54
CA SER A 216 1.45 0.52 18.88
C SER A 216 0.60 1.73 19.24
N ASN A 217 -0.42 1.54 20.10
CA ASN A 217 -1.36 2.60 20.49
C ASN A 217 -0.69 3.84 21.09
N GLU A 218 0.48 3.66 21.71
CA GLU A 218 1.29 4.73 22.31
C GLU A 218 1.93 5.64 21.25
N ASN A 219 2.20 5.12 20.06
CA ASN A 219 2.85 5.84 18.96
C ASN A 219 1.87 6.43 17.95
N LEU A 220 0.55 6.33 18.20
CA LEU A 220 -0.45 6.86 17.30
C LEU A 220 -0.57 8.38 17.39
N ILE A 221 -0.51 9.02 16.22
CA ILE A 221 -0.62 10.47 16.09
C ILE A 221 -2.10 10.84 15.95
N PRO A 222 -2.62 11.79 16.75
CA PRO A 222 -3.99 12.25 16.61
C PRO A 222 -4.17 13.09 15.34
N LEU A 223 -5.33 13.00 14.72
CA LEU A 223 -5.63 13.64 13.43
C LEU A 223 -5.37 15.15 13.44
N TRP A 224 -5.69 15.86 14.53
CA TRP A 224 -5.45 17.31 14.64
C TRP A 224 -3.97 17.67 14.42
N LYS A 225 -3.04 16.83 14.88
CA LYS A 225 -1.60 17.08 14.74
C LYS A 225 -1.17 16.91 13.28
N ILE A 226 -1.68 15.86 12.62
CA ILE A 226 -1.47 15.61 11.19
C ILE A 226 -1.98 16.79 10.36
N LEU A 227 -3.21 17.26 10.63
CA LEU A 227 -3.79 18.39 9.91
C LEU A 227 -3.00 19.68 10.14
N ARG A 228 -2.58 19.97 11.38
CA ARG A 228 -1.76 21.14 11.70
C ARG A 228 -0.43 21.10 10.97
N ASP A 229 0.29 19.98 11.06
CA ASP A 229 1.61 19.84 10.45
C ASP A 229 1.49 19.86 8.90
N GLY A 230 0.42 19.26 8.35
CA GLY A 230 0.11 19.32 6.92
C GLY A 230 -0.21 20.73 6.41
N LYS A 231 -0.94 21.55 7.18
CA LYS A 231 -1.18 22.97 6.85
C LYS A 231 0.13 23.74 6.77
N LYS A 232 0.99 23.59 7.78
CA LYS A 232 2.30 24.24 7.80
C LYS A 232 3.16 23.83 6.59
N LEU A 233 3.19 22.54 6.26
CA LEU A 233 3.91 22.06 5.08
C LEU A 233 3.37 22.65 3.77
N ALA A 234 2.05 22.82 3.67
CA ALA A 234 1.43 23.40 2.48
C ALA A 234 1.65 24.92 2.37
N GLU A 235 1.84 25.63 3.49
CA GLU A 235 2.27 27.04 3.49
C GLU A 235 3.73 27.19 3.04
N GLU A 236 4.60 26.27 3.48
CA GLU A 236 6.02 26.26 3.11
C GLU A 236 6.24 25.76 1.67
N ASN A 237 5.39 24.85 1.19
CA ASN A 237 5.51 24.19 -0.12
C ASN A 237 4.14 24.11 -0.83
N PRO A 238 3.60 25.24 -1.31
CA PRO A 238 2.29 25.26 -1.96
C PRO A 238 2.32 24.53 -3.30
N SER A 239 1.29 23.73 -3.56
CA SER A 239 1.09 23.05 -4.85
C SER A 239 0.66 24.06 -5.93
N GLU A 240 1.18 23.93 -7.15
CA GLU A 240 0.74 24.72 -8.31
C GLU A 240 -0.73 24.45 -8.68
N ASN A 241 -1.24 23.27 -8.35
CA ASN A 241 -2.63 22.87 -8.58
C ASN A 241 -3.56 23.25 -7.42
N MET A 242 -3.07 23.97 -6.42
CA MET A 242 -3.86 24.40 -5.27
C MET A 242 -4.96 25.36 -5.72
N VAL A 243 -6.21 24.99 -5.45
CA VAL A 243 -7.35 25.86 -5.78
C VAL A 243 -7.49 26.95 -4.73
N TRP A 244 -7.43 26.59 -3.45
CA TRP A 244 -7.42 27.53 -2.32
C TRP A 244 -6.40 27.12 -1.26
N LEU A 245 -6.02 28.06 -0.39
CA LEU A 245 -5.21 27.74 0.79
C LEU A 245 -5.90 26.65 1.65
N PRO A 246 -5.19 25.58 2.06
CA PRO A 246 -5.75 24.44 2.75
C PRO A 246 -6.08 24.76 4.21
N ASP A 247 -7.15 25.52 4.45
CA ASP A 247 -7.64 25.86 5.80
C ASP A 247 -8.85 25.02 6.23
N GLY A 248 -8.98 23.80 5.69
CA GLY A 248 -10.05 22.88 6.08
C GLY A 248 -10.04 22.58 7.60
N ARG A 249 -11.21 22.33 8.17
CA ARG A 249 -11.37 21.98 9.60
C ARG A 249 -12.16 20.70 9.76
N VAL A 250 -11.87 19.93 10.81
CA VAL A 250 -12.65 18.75 11.17
C VAL A 250 -13.55 19.04 12.36
N THR A 251 -14.67 18.33 12.45
CA THR A 251 -15.56 18.40 13.62
C THR A 251 -16.21 17.04 13.89
N GLY A 252 -16.46 16.73 15.16
CA GLY A 252 -17.27 15.58 15.58
C GLY A 252 -18.78 15.88 15.61
N SER A 253 -19.19 17.13 15.37
CA SER A 253 -20.59 17.56 15.42
C SER A 253 -21.20 17.60 14.03
N PHE A 254 -22.26 16.81 13.81
CA PHE A 254 -22.95 16.77 12.52
C PHE A 254 -23.55 18.12 12.10
N PRO A 255 -24.26 18.89 12.98
CA PRO A 255 -24.76 20.21 12.60
C PRO A 255 -23.66 21.19 12.19
N GLU A 256 -22.54 21.21 12.93
CA GLU A 256 -21.39 22.06 12.61
C GLU A 256 -20.77 21.67 11.26
N TYR A 257 -20.60 20.36 11.03
CA TYR A 257 -20.14 19.82 9.75
C TYR A 257 -21.07 20.25 8.61
N PHE A 258 -22.38 20.07 8.78
CA PHE A 258 -23.38 20.34 7.76
C PHE A 258 -23.41 21.81 7.36
N ILE A 259 -23.39 22.72 8.34
CA ILE A 259 -23.32 24.18 8.08
C ILE A 259 -22.04 24.52 7.32
N ARG A 260 -20.88 24.05 7.78
CA ARG A 260 -19.60 24.30 7.10
C ARG A 260 -19.56 23.70 5.70
N PHE A 261 -20.18 22.55 5.50
CA PHE A 261 -20.26 21.89 4.21
C PHE A 261 -21.10 22.70 3.24
N LEU A 262 -22.30 23.13 3.65
CA LEU A 262 -23.21 23.91 2.83
C LEU A 262 -22.56 25.22 2.36
N PHE A 263 -22.05 26.03 3.28
CA PHE A 263 -21.56 27.37 2.94
C PHE A 263 -20.10 27.38 2.50
N GLY A 264 -19.28 26.53 3.11
CA GLY A 264 -17.83 26.50 2.88
C GLY A 264 -17.40 25.59 1.75
N GLN A 265 -18.19 24.60 1.33
CA GLN A 265 -17.78 23.67 0.28
C GLN A 265 -18.78 23.65 -0.89
N LEU A 266 -20.06 23.41 -0.61
CA LEU A 266 -21.09 23.29 -1.65
C LEU A 266 -21.39 24.63 -2.34
N ALA A 267 -21.67 25.69 -1.58
CA ALA A 267 -22.02 26.98 -2.14
C ALA A 267 -20.89 27.56 -3.02
N LEU A 268 -19.64 27.43 -2.57
CA LEU A 268 -18.48 27.89 -3.34
C LEU A 268 -18.21 27.01 -4.58
N ALA A 269 -18.44 25.70 -4.50
CA ALA A 269 -18.37 24.83 -5.68
C ALA A 269 -19.41 25.23 -6.74
N ILE A 270 -20.66 25.48 -6.31
CA ILE A 270 -21.72 25.98 -7.20
C ILE A 270 -21.34 27.33 -7.81
N LEU A 271 -20.81 28.26 -7.01
CA LEU A 271 -20.38 29.57 -7.48
C LEU A 271 -19.29 29.45 -8.57
N LEU A 272 -18.27 28.62 -8.33
CA LEU A 272 -17.20 28.37 -9.30
C LEU A 272 -17.74 27.75 -10.60
N ASP A 273 -18.62 26.75 -10.47
CA ASP A 273 -19.26 26.09 -11.62
C ASP A 273 -20.07 27.07 -12.47
N VAL A 274 -20.85 27.94 -11.82
CA VAL A 274 -21.61 29.01 -12.50
C VAL A 274 -20.66 29.97 -13.23
N ILE A 275 -19.58 30.42 -12.59
CA ILE A 275 -18.61 31.33 -13.23
C ILE A 275 -17.96 30.68 -14.45
N VAL A 276 -17.55 29.42 -14.34
CA VAL A 276 -16.94 28.68 -15.46
C VAL A 276 -17.95 28.48 -16.58
N ARG A 277 -19.17 28.05 -16.24
CA ARG A 277 -20.24 27.87 -17.22
C ARG A 277 -20.59 29.16 -17.97
N LEU A 278 -20.58 30.30 -17.29
CA LEU A 278 -20.79 31.60 -17.93
C LEU A 278 -19.67 31.99 -18.90
N LYS A 279 -18.44 31.51 -18.68
CA LYS A 279 -17.26 31.82 -19.53
C LYS A 279 -17.05 30.82 -20.66
N THR A 280 -17.27 29.52 -20.42
CA THR A 280 -16.90 28.43 -21.34
C THR A 280 -18.12 27.76 -21.99
N GLY A 281 -19.32 28.08 -21.51
CA GLY A 281 -20.57 27.39 -21.91
C GLY A 281 -20.69 25.97 -21.34
N LYS A 282 -19.72 25.50 -20.54
CA LYS A 282 -19.69 24.15 -19.96
C LYS A 282 -19.43 24.24 -18.45
N PRO A 283 -20.05 23.36 -17.64
CA PRO A 283 -19.69 23.24 -16.22
C PRO A 283 -18.24 22.78 -16.04
N LEU A 284 -17.73 22.98 -14.83
CA LEU A 284 -16.39 22.61 -14.36
C LEU A 284 -16.17 21.09 -14.35
#